data_AF-A0A1L7WUJ2-F1
#
_entry.id   AF-A0A1L7WUJ2-F1
#
_cell.length_a   1.000
_cell.length_b   1.000
_cell.length_c   1.000
_cell.angle_alpha   90.00
_cell.angle_beta   90.00
_cell.angle_gamma   90.00
#
_symmetry.space_group_name_H-M   'P 1'
#
loop_
_entity.id
_entity.type
_entity.pdbx_description
1 polymer ?
#
loop_
_entity_poly.entity_id
_entity_poly.type
_entity_poly.pdbx_seq_one_letter_code
_entity_poly.pdbx_strand_id
1 'polypeptide(L)'
;MALLLQPNSTPTWDAYTSFNVTGRFSRGMNCIGINRHGRRCAWDIPKVKYDDLRRILDWVETQPPQDAEKYLRDIASLSLCQDFHQNQSYDFVEDWRAMLKKIPYAVAETGPTLEEKFQRLQEKSVEWQKTKASLEAQVDKYKAQLSSLEVSLGGQLHIDRQNLEAERQKVEALQIDRDNRLVEASKKIEYMKEEIKGVKEEIRIYGQNIADLESTVVLSTKQKEKMKQQIAEQEAELKTRSENIEILENAKLSLLQKVDNLSFLLEDGKETLQEAQEKSETVENMNSSLLREIKNLNSQLEESKRTIEALEAGAAEAEIKERKLSDRARNLQTYLEEERKVKADLEETLSDKLQSLDAELATRTGSAAALSKEVDRLKKENGGVLGEKEILQANLDLGEGELARLLEQLRLSNQRNEDARKRPFRFMTKCWLEKVQTNRKKDTLNEFAWQGKRNTQRSELASS
;
A
#
# COMPACT_ATOMS: atom_id res chain seq x y z
N MET A 1 90.42 63.33 85.51
CA MET A 1 91.89 63.45 85.43
C MET A 1 92.22 64.89 85.09
N ALA A 2 93.08 65.56 85.88
CA ALA A 2 93.50 66.93 85.60
C ALA A 2 94.90 66.94 84.98
N LEU A 3 95.06 67.64 83.85
CA LEU A 3 96.36 67.86 83.23
C LEU A 3 97.02 69.08 83.88
N LEU A 4 98.09 68.85 84.65
CA LEU A 4 98.93 69.91 85.17
C LEU A 4 99.91 70.35 84.08
N LEU A 5 99.73 71.57 83.56
CA LEU A 5 100.73 72.25 82.75
C LEU A 5 101.97 72.52 83.62
N GLN A 6 103.14 72.02 83.20
CA GLN A 6 104.40 72.36 83.86
C GLN A 6 104.88 73.74 83.39
N PRO A 7 105.48 74.55 84.28
CA PRO A 7 105.86 75.93 83.97
C PRO A 7 107.13 76.00 83.12
N ASN A 8 107.19 77.04 82.28
CA ASN A 8 108.30 77.47 81.43
C ASN A 8 109.70 77.03 81.93
N SER A 9 110.19 75.89 81.45
CA SER A 9 111.61 75.58 81.52
C SER A 9 112.38 76.59 80.66
N THR A 10 113.49 77.12 81.18
CA THR A 10 114.45 77.85 80.36
C THR A 10 114.85 77.01 79.15
N PRO A 11 115.06 77.61 77.96
CA PRO A 11 115.31 76.86 76.75
C PRO A 11 116.60 76.03 76.89
N THR A 12 116.42 74.73 77.10
CA THR A 12 117.50 73.76 77.25
C THR A 12 118.25 73.64 75.94
N TRP A 13 119.58 73.66 76.01
CA TRP A 13 120.46 73.40 74.88
C TRP A 13 120.12 72.03 74.26
N ASP A 14 119.70 72.04 72.98
CA ASP A 14 119.46 70.84 72.17
C ASP A 14 120.19 71.02 70.83
N ALA A 15 121.29 70.29 70.66
CA ALA A 15 122.14 70.39 69.48
C ALA A 15 121.41 69.97 68.19
N TYR A 16 120.48 69.01 68.25
CA TYR A 16 119.72 68.53 67.10
C TYR A 16 118.79 69.62 66.56
N THR A 17 117.99 70.21 67.45
CA THR A 17 117.06 71.29 67.09
C THR A 17 117.80 72.57 66.71
N SER A 18 118.89 72.91 67.42
CA SER A 18 119.61 74.17 67.20
C SER A 18 120.34 74.23 65.87
N PHE A 19 121.02 73.15 65.45
CA PHE A 19 121.69 73.13 64.14
C PHE A 19 120.75 72.74 62.98
N ASN A 20 119.57 72.17 63.27
CA ASN A 20 118.54 71.76 62.30
C ASN A 20 119.09 70.86 61.16
N VAL A 21 120.03 69.98 61.52
CA VAL A 21 120.66 69.05 60.57
C VAL A 21 119.80 67.80 60.37
N THR A 22 119.43 67.16 61.49
CA THR A 22 118.60 65.96 61.57
C THR A 22 117.80 65.96 62.88
N GLY A 23 116.74 65.16 62.96
CA GLY A 23 116.00 64.95 64.22
C GLY A 23 116.57 63.79 65.03
N ARG A 24 116.55 63.91 66.37
CA ARG A 24 117.07 62.93 67.34
C ARG A 24 116.64 61.48 67.12
N PHE A 25 115.44 61.25 66.61
CA PHE A 25 114.88 59.91 66.36
C PHE A 25 114.88 59.50 64.88
N SER A 26 115.49 60.29 63.99
CA SER A 26 115.62 59.95 62.58
C SER A 26 116.60 58.79 62.36
N ARG A 27 116.34 58.02 61.29
CA ARG A 27 117.16 56.86 60.86
C ARG A 27 118.12 57.20 59.71
N GLY A 28 118.14 58.46 59.29
CA GLY A 28 118.97 58.99 58.21
C GLY A 28 118.74 60.49 58.02
N MET A 29 119.35 61.07 56.98
CA MET A 29 119.10 62.47 56.59
C MET A 29 119.47 62.71 55.12
N ASN A 30 118.87 63.74 54.53
CA ASN A 30 119.28 64.32 53.26
C ASN A 30 120.25 65.49 53.49
N CYS A 31 121.19 65.66 52.57
CA CYS A 31 122.20 66.72 52.52
C CYS A 31 121.58 68.11 52.79
N ILE A 32 122.14 68.85 53.75
CA ILE A 32 121.58 70.16 54.14
C ILE A 32 121.82 71.27 53.10
N GLY A 33 122.75 71.04 52.18
CA GLY A 33 123.21 72.01 51.19
C GLY A 33 122.09 72.49 50.28
N ILE A 34 122.21 73.74 49.83
CA ILE A 34 121.21 74.41 49.02
C ILE A 34 121.59 74.31 47.54
N ASN A 35 120.71 73.70 46.74
CA ASN A 35 120.92 73.57 45.30
C ASN A 35 120.70 74.92 44.58
N ARG A 36 121.05 74.97 43.28
CA ARG A 36 120.89 76.16 42.41
C ARG A 36 119.46 76.74 42.28
N HIS A 37 118.45 76.07 42.86
CA HIS A 37 117.06 76.51 42.88
C HIS A 37 116.59 76.93 44.29
N GLY A 38 117.52 77.15 45.24
CA GLY A 38 117.21 77.60 46.59
C GLY A 38 116.59 76.53 47.50
N ARG A 39 116.70 75.24 47.15
CA ARG A 39 116.10 74.13 47.91
C ARG A 39 117.16 73.22 48.52
N ARG A 40 116.88 72.68 49.72
CA ARG A 40 117.69 71.65 50.39
C ARG A 40 117.92 70.46 49.44
N CYS A 41 119.14 69.92 49.44
CA CYS A 41 119.52 68.84 48.55
C CYS A 41 118.83 67.53 48.95
N ALA A 42 118.23 66.85 47.98
CA ALA A 42 117.50 65.59 48.21
C ALA A 42 118.41 64.36 48.38
N TRP A 43 119.72 64.49 48.22
CA TRP A 43 120.67 63.37 48.30
C TRP A 43 120.84 62.89 49.74
N ASP A 44 120.61 61.60 49.99
CA ASP A 44 120.83 60.99 51.31
C ASP A 44 122.32 61.03 51.69
N ILE A 45 122.59 61.30 52.97
CA ILE A 45 123.94 61.20 53.54
C ILE A 45 124.26 59.72 53.82
N PRO A 46 125.42 59.19 53.35
CA PRO A 46 125.81 57.81 53.63
C PRO A 46 125.79 57.50 55.13
N LYS A 47 125.19 56.36 55.51
CA LYS A 47 124.88 56.04 56.91
C LYS A 47 126.08 56.19 57.87
N VAL A 48 127.30 55.86 57.43
CA VAL A 48 128.51 56.04 58.25
C VAL A 48 128.70 57.51 58.66
N LYS A 49 128.63 58.46 57.71
CA LYS A 49 128.69 59.90 58.00
C LYS A 49 127.52 60.35 58.90
N TYR A 50 126.35 59.75 58.74
CA TYR A 50 125.18 60.06 59.57
C TYR A 50 125.35 59.61 61.02
N ASP A 51 125.84 58.40 61.24
CA ASP A 51 126.08 57.85 62.58
C ASP A 51 127.24 58.59 63.28
N ASP A 52 128.30 58.98 62.54
CA ASP A 52 129.38 59.85 63.04
C ASP A 52 128.86 61.24 63.44
N LEU A 53 128.03 61.86 62.60
CA LEU A 53 127.38 63.14 62.88
C LEU A 53 126.51 63.05 64.15
N ARG A 54 125.69 62.00 64.28
CA ARG A 54 124.87 61.78 65.48
C ARG A 54 125.73 61.70 66.74
N ARG A 55 126.83 60.96 66.72
CA ARG A 55 127.77 60.86 67.85
C ARG A 55 128.32 62.23 68.25
N ILE A 56 128.59 63.11 67.28
CA ILE A 56 129.04 64.49 67.56
C ILE A 56 127.91 65.33 68.17
N LEU A 57 126.67 65.22 67.65
CA LEU A 57 125.51 65.94 68.20
C LEU A 57 125.17 65.49 69.64
N ASP A 58 125.11 64.17 69.87
CA ASP A 58 124.88 63.58 71.20
C ASP A 58 125.98 64.00 72.20
N TRP A 59 127.24 64.08 71.77
CA TRP A 59 128.35 64.58 72.59
C TRP A 59 128.21 66.08 72.90
N VAL A 60 127.97 66.89 71.87
CA VAL A 60 127.88 68.36 71.96
C VAL A 60 126.71 68.83 72.82
N GLU A 61 125.63 68.06 72.91
CA GLU A 61 124.52 68.34 73.81
C GLU A 61 124.88 68.21 75.30
N THR A 62 125.85 67.33 75.66
CA THR A 62 126.32 67.21 77.05
C THR A 62 127.21 68.38 77.50
N GLN A 63 127.60 69.25 76.58
CA GLN A 63 128.54 70.36 76.81
C GLN A 63 127.79 71.71 76.78
N PRO A 64 128.35 72.79 77.36
CA PRO A 64 127.83 74.14 77.16
C PRO A 64 127.75 74.50 75.66
N PRO A 65 126.76 75.29 75.22
CA PRO A 65 126.62 75.69 73.82
C PRO A 65 127.91 76.30 73.22
N GLN A 66 128.68 77.01 74.04
CA GLN A 66 129.92 77.67 73.65
C GLN A 66 131.02 76.65 73.28
N ASP A 67 131.05 75.49 73.93
CA ASP A 67 132.00 74.40 73.65
C ASP A 67 131.69 73.65 72.34
N ALA A 68 130.50 73.84 71.77
CA ALA A 68 130.12 73.27 70.48
C ALA A 68 130.90 73.86 69.30
N GLU A 69 131.44 75.09 69.43
CA GLU A 69 131.99 75.85 68.29
C GLU A 69 133.13 75.10 67.58
N LYS A 70 133.94 74.34 68.34
CA LYS A 70 135.07 73.55 67.82
C LYS A 70 134.67 72.39 66.89
N TYR A 71 133.42 71.93 66.94
CA TYR A 71 132.92 70.80 66.15
C TYR A 71 132.08 71.21 64.92
N LEU A 72 131.76 72.51 64.76
CA LEU A 72 130.83 72.98 63.71
C LEU A 72 131.26 72.58 62.29
N ARG A 73 132.57 72.57 62.00
CA ARG A 73 133.11 72.17 60.68
C ARG A 73 132.87 70.69 60.39
N ASP A 74 132.96 69.84 61.41
CA ASP A 74 132.76 68.40 61.26
C ASP A 74 131.28 68.10 61.08
N ILE A 75 130.42 68.74 61.89
CA ILE A 75 128.96 68.71 61.75
C ILE A 75 128.56 69.15 60.32
N ALA A 76 129.10 70.26 59.82
CA ALA A 76 128.79 70.79 58.49
C ALA A 76 129.26 69.84 57.37
N SER A 77 130.52 69.41 57.37
CA SER A 77 131.09 68.54 56.31
C SER A 77 130.48 67.13 56.28
N LEU A 78 130.07 66.58 57.43
CA LEU A 78 129.31 65.33 57.50
C LEU A 78 127.87 65.48 57.01
N SER A 79 127.25 66.65 57.25
CA SER A 79 125.85 66.95 56.85
C SER A 79 125.64 67.23 55.35
N LEU A 80 126.71 67.27 54.56
CA LEU A 80 126.70 67.64 53.14
C LEU A 80 127.11 66.45 52.25
N CYS A 81 126.46 66.30 51.09
CA CYS A 81 126.84 65.27 50.11
C CYS A 81 128.22 65.59 49.51
N GLN A 82 129.01 64.54 49.26
CA GLN A 82 130.43 64.66 48.93
C GLN A 82 130.67 65.43 47.63
N ASP A 83 129.82 65.21 46.62
CA ASP A 83 130.15 65.51 45.22
C ASP A 83 129.70 66.90 44.74
N PHE A 84 128.82 67.58 45.49
CA PHE A 84 128.17 68.81 45.03
C PHE A 84 128.13 69.97 46.05
N HIS A 85 128.01 69.71 47.35
CA HIS A 85 127.70 70.76 48.33
C HIS A 85 128.75 70.95 49.44
N GLN A 86 129.86 70.20 49.45
CA GLN A 86 130.92 70.33 50.47
C GLN A 86 131.45 71.77 50.65
N ASN A 87 131.51 72.56 49.57
CA ASN A 87 131.98 73.95 49.59
C ASN A 87 131.05 74.88 50.41
N GLN A 88 129.79 74.53 50.63
CA GLN A 88 128.83 75.29 51.46
C GLN A 88 129.04 75.06 52.96
N SER A 89 129.96 74.16 53.35
CA SER A 89 130.25 73.89 54.77
C SER A 89 130.71 75.13 55.54
N TYR A 90 131.32 76.10 54.87
CA TYR A 90 131.73 77.36 55.50
C TYR A 90 130.54 78.22 55.93
N ASP A 91 129.53 78.35 55.07
CA ASP A 91 128.36 79.20 55.28
C ASP A 91 127.57 78.75 56.53
N PHE A 92 127.29 77.44 56.64
CA PHE A 92 126.62 76.85 57.80
C PHE A 92 127.42 77.01 59.11
N VAL A 93 128.75 76.99 59.05
CA VAL A 93 129.60 77.15 60.25
C VAL A 93 129.51 78.57 60.81
N GLU A 94 129.49 79.60 59.96
CA GLU A 94 129.36 80.99 60.43
C GLU A 94 127.94 81.28 60.97
N ASP A 95 126.89 80.79 60.31
CA ASP A 95 125.50 80.88 60.80
C ASP A 95 125.34 80.20 62.18
N TRP A 96 125.86 78.98 62.33
CA TRP A 96 125.81 78.27 63.60
C TRP A 96 126.65 78.94 64.69
N ARG A 97 127.84 79.46 64.39
CA ARG A 97 128.65 80.27 65.32
C ARG A 97 127.90 81.51 65.78
N ALA A 98 127.18 82.19 64.88
CA ALA A 98 126.35 83.35 65.20
C ALA A 98 125.09 83.00 66.03
N MET A 99 124.66 81.73 66.00
CA MET A 99 123.55 81.20 66.80
C MET A 99 124.01 80.78 68.21
N LEU A 100 125.10 80.04 68.37
CA LEU A 100 125.62 79.57 69.67
C LEU A 100 125.81 80.72 70.67
N LYS A 101 126.32 81.86 70.20
CA LYS A 101 126.57 83.07 71.00
C LYS A 101 125.33 83.71 71.63
N LYS A 102 124.12 83.27 71.24
CA LYS A 102 122.83 83.80 71.72
C LYS A 102 122.18 82.93 72.81
N ILE A 103 122.76 81.78 73.17
CA ILE A 103 122.15 80.80 74.07
C ILE A 103 122.68 81.01 75.51
N PRO A 104 121.83 81.47 76.46
CA PRO A 104 122.24 81.66 77.85
C PRO A 104 122.29 80.32 78.59
N TYR A 105 123.36 80.10 79.36
CA TYR A 105 123.53 78.93 80.21
C TYR A 105 123.86 79.38 81.63
N ALA A 106 123.11 78.88 82.62
CA ALA A 106 123.25 79.27 84.02
C ALA A 106 123.36 78.01 84.90
N VAL A 107 124.46 77.88 85.63
CA VAL A 107 124.70 76.79 86.57
C VAL A 107 124.03 77.14 87.90
N ALA A 108 123.19 76.24 88.42
CA ALA A 108 122.49 76.43 89.68
C ALA A 108 123.01 75.48 90.76
N GLU A 109 123.38 76.03 91.93
CA GLU A 109 123.99 75.27 93.03
C GLU A 109 123.13 75.24 94.31
N THR A 110 123.39 74.23 95.13
CA THR A 110 122.94 74.01 96.53
C THR A 110 121.45 73.69 96.78
N GLY A 111 121.24 72.85 97.80
CA GLY A 111 119.95 72.39 98.32
C GLY A 111 120.11 71.89 99.75
N PRO A 112 119.00 71.69 100.50
CA PRO A 112 119.03 71.61 101.97
C PRO A 112 119.74 70.39 102.56
N THR A 113 120.14 70.54 103.82
CA THR A 113 121.00 69.65 104.62
C THR A 113 120.34 68.34 105.06
N LEU A 114 121.09 67.48 105.74
CA LEU A 114 120.70 66.09 106.01
C LEU A 114 119.63 65.94 107.10
N GLU A 115 119.72 66.72 108.18
CA GLU A 115 118.88 66.57 109.38
C GLU A 115 117.38 66.80 109.08
N GLU A 116 117.07 67.83 108.28
CA GLU A 116 115.71 68.13 107.82
C GLU A 116 115.08 66.96 107.03
N LYS A 117 115.91 66.11 106.41
CA LYS A 117 115.44 64.94 105.67
C LYS A 117 115.12 63.79 106.62
N PHE A 118 115.88 63.62 107.70
CA PHE A 118 115.65 62.55 108.68
C PHE A 118 114.34 62.76 109.45
N GLN A 119 114.10 63.96 109.98
CA GLN A 119 112.86 64.24 110.72
C GLN A 119 111.61 64.12 109.83
N ARG A 120 111.67 64.63 108.59
CA ARG A 120 110.60 64.46 107.60
C ARG A 120 110.36 63.01 107.18
N LEU A 121 111.34 62.10 107.31
CA LEU A 121 111.16 60.67 107.08
C LEU A 121 110.47 59.99 108.27
N GLN A 122 110.78 60.40 109.51
CA GLN A 122 110.16 59.85 110.71
C GLN A 122 108.67 60.21 110.81
N GLU A 123 108.30 61.46 110.52
CA GLU A 123 106.91 61.92 110.47
C GLU A 123 106.10 61.13 109.43
N LYS A 124 106.65 61.01 108.20
CA LYS A 124 106.04 60.21 107.12
C LYS A 124 105.91 58.73 107.45
N SER A 125 106.80 58.16 108.25
CA SER A 125 106.70 56.75 108.69
C SER A 125 105.45 56.54 109.57
N VAL A 126 105.17 57.45 110.49
CA VAL A 126 103.97 57.39 111.35
C VAL A 126 102.69 57.64 110.55
N GLU A 127 102.71 58.58 109.60
CA GLU A 127 101.59 58.83 108.69
C GLU A 127 101.32 57.63 107.75
N TRP A 128 102.37 56.99 107.25
CA TRP A 128 102.28 55.76 106.46
C TRP A 128 101.70 54.59 107.27
N GLN A 129 102.08 54.42 108.54
CA GLN A 129 101.49 53.38 109.41
C GLN A 129 99.98 53.62 109.65
N LYS A 130 99.57 54.88 109.90
CA LYS A 130 98.15 55.23 110.08
C LYS A 130 97.33 55.01 108.81
N THR A 131 97.85 55.43 107.66
CA THR A 131 97.16 55.24 106.37
C THR A 131 97.13 53.77 105.96
N LYS A 132 98.21 53.00 106.19
CA LYS A 132 98.23 51.55 106.00
C LYS A 132 97.12 50.86 106.82
N ALA A 133 97.03 51.10 108.12
CA ALA A 133 96.01 50.47 108.98
C ALA A 133 94.58 50.85 108.55
N SER A 134 94.37 52.09 108.08
CA SER A 134 93.07 52.52 107.51
C SER A 134 92.73 51.79 106.21
N LEU A 135 93.72 51.55 105.34
CA LEU A 135 93.54 50.80 104.09
C LEU A 135 93.30 49.32 104.35
N GLU A 136 93.99 48.69 105.30
CA GLU A 136 93.76 47.30 105.71
C GLU A 136 92.32 47.11 106.23
N ALA A 137 91.85 48.01 107.10
CA ALA A 137 90.45 48.01 107.57
C ALA A 137 89.41 48.22 106.44
N GLN A 138 89.73 49.03 105.42
CA GLN A 138 88.88 49.16 104.22
C GLN A 138 88.89 47.89 103.38
N VAL A 139 90.04 47.26 103.17
CA VAL A 139 90.18 46.00 102.42
C VAL A 139 89.35 44.90 103.07
N ASP A 140 89.40 44.74 104.39
CA ASP A 140 88.61 43.72 105.09
C ASP A 140 87.10 44.02 105.09
N LYS A 141 86.71 45.30 105.14
CA LYS A 141 85.31 45.71 104.90
C LYS A 141 84.86 45.32 103.49
N TYR A 142 85.66 45.57 102.46
CA TYR A 142 85.31 45.21 101.07
C TYR A 142 85.30 43.69 100.84
N LYS A 143 86.18 42.91 101.48
CA LYS A 143 86.11 41.43 101.49
C LYS A 143 84.78 40.94 102.08
N ALA A 144 84.37 41.47 103.24
CA ALA A 144 83.11 41.10 103.87
C ALA A 144 81.89 41.46 103.00
N GLN A 145 81.93 42.60 102.31
CA GLN A 145 80.90 42.98 101.34
C GLN A 145 80.88 42.07 100.10
N LEU A 146 82.06 41.68 99.58
CA LEU A 146 82.17 40.71 98.48
C LEU A 146 81.60 39.35 98.86
N SER A 147 82.00 38.76 99.99
CA SER A 147 81.46 37.45 100.40
C SER A 147 79.96 37.48 100.72
N SER A 148 79.44 38.61 101.21
CA SER A 148 77.98 38.81 101.35
C SER A 148 77.27 38.87 99.99
N LEU A 149 77.88 39.50 98.97
CA LEU A 149 77.37 39.52 97.60
C LEU A 149 77.47 38.16 96.91
N GLU A 150 78.57 37.42 97.10
CA GLU A 150 78.77 36.07 96.56
C GLU A 150 77.70 35.09 97.08
N VAL A 151 77.41 35.12 98.38
CA VAL A 151 76.34 34.30 98.98
C VAL A 151 74.95 34.71 98.46
N SER A 152 74.67 36.01 98.38
CA SER A 152 73.38 36.53 97.88
C SER A 152 73.15 36.17 96.41
N LEU A 153 74.17 36.37 95.56
CA LEU A 153 74.14 36.07 94.13
C LEU A 153 74.08 34.56 93.88
N GLY A 154 74.82 33.75 94.64
CA GLY A 154 74.74 32.28 94.60
C GLY A 154 73.35 31.76 94.98
N GLY A 155 72.71 32.38 95.98
CA GLY A 155 71.32 32.10 96.36
C GLY A 155 70.34 32.43 95.23
N GLN A 156 70.43 33.63 94.65
CA GLN A 156 69.56 34.04 93.54
C GLN A 156 69.75 33.14 92.32
N LEU A 157 70.99 32.85 91.91
CA LEU A 157 71.29 31.95 90.79
C LEU A 157 70.79 30.52 91.03
N HIS A 158 70.72 30.06 92.28
CA HIS A 158 70.11 28.77 92.60
C HIS A 158 68.59 28.80 92.41
N ILE A 159 67.91 29.86 92.85
CA ILE A 159 66.46 30.06 92.68
C ILE A 159 66.12 30.19 91.18
N ASP A 160 66.85 31.02 90.44
CA ASP A 160 66.66 31.22 88.99
C ASP A 160 66.83 29.90 88.22
N ARG A 161 67.79 29.06 88.63
CA ARG A 161 68.01 27.73 88.04
C ARG A 161 66.87 26.76 88.34
N GLN A 162 66.30 26.79 89.55
CA GLN A 162 65.10 26.00 89.87
C GLN A 162 63.90 26.46 89.06
N ASN A 163 63.69 27.77 88.93
CA ASN A 163 62.60 28.36 88.14
C ASN A 163 62.71 28.00 86.65
N LEU A 164 63.92 28.07 86.07
CA LEU A 164 64.18 27.69 84.69
C LEU A 164 63.94 26.18 84.44
N GLU A 165 64.33 25.31 85.37
CA GLU A 165 64.08 23.87 85.22
C GLU A 165 62.59 23.53 85.39
N ALA A 166 61.87 24.23 86.28
CA ALA A 166 60.42 24.08 86.43
C ALA A 166 59.64 24.51 85.17
N GLU A 167 60.00 25.65 84.57
CA GLU A 167 59.39 26.07 83.30
C GLU A 167 59.82 25.16 82.14
N ARG A 168 61.06 24.64 82.13
CA ARG A 168 61.51 23.64 81.15
C ARG A 168 60.64 22.37 81.21
N GLN A 169 60.40 21.83 82.40
CA GLN A 169 59.52 20.66 82.60
C GLN A 169 58.06 20.95 82.20
N LYS A 170 57.57 22.17 82.47
CA LYS A 170 56.24 22.63 82.07
C LYS A 170 56.09 22.77 80.55
N VAL A 171 57.11 23.26 79.84
CA VAL A 171 57.15 23.28 78.37
C VAL A 171 57.21 21.86 77.79
N GLU A 172 58.02 20.98 78.38
CA GLU A 172 58.13 19.57 77.96
C GLU A 172 56.78 18.83 78.13
N ALA A 173 56.09 19.00 79.26
CA ALA A 173 54.76 18.44 79.48
C ALA A 173 53.70 18.97 78.49
N LEU A 174 53.71 20.28 78.20
CA LEU A 174 52.81 20.88 77.20
C LEU A 174 53.09 20.38 75.78
N GLN A 175 54.36 20.11 75.44
CA GLN A 175 54.73 19.56 74.14
C GLN A 175 54.28 18.09 74.01
N ILE A 176 54.41 17.28 75.07
CA ILE A 176 53.90 15.90 75.12
C ILE A 176 52.37 15.87 74.96
N ASP A 177 51.63 16.75 75.67
CA ASP A 177 50.17 16.88 75.51
C ASP A 177 49.78 17.30 74.07
N ARG A 178 50.46 18.29 73.48
CA ARG A 178 50.24 18.70 72.09
C ARG A 178 50.46 17.54 71.12
N ASP A 179 51.56 16.80 71.27
CA ASP A 179 51.94 15.75 70.33
C ASP A 179 51.04 14.51 70.46
N ASN A 180 50.57 14.20 71.68
CA ASN A 180 49.49 13.23 71.91
C ASN A 180 48.19 13.62 71.20
N ARG A 181 47.75 14.89 71.32
CA ARG A 181 46.55 15.38 70.61
C ARG A 181 46.71 15.33 69.09
N LEU A 182 47.89 15.59 68.56
CA LEU A 182 48.19 15.46 67.13
C LEU A 182 48.11 14.00 66.66
N VAL A 183 48.60 13.04 67.45
CA VAL A 183 48.45 11.61 67.17
C VAL A 183 46.98 11.19 67.19
N GLU A 184 46.20 11.65 68.17
CA GLU A 184 44.77 11.31 68.27
C GLU A 184 43.93 11.95 67.14
N ALA A 185 44.21 13.21 66.79
CA ALA A 185 43.62 13.85 65.61
C ALA A 185 43.98 13.10 64.32
N SER A 186 45.22 12.62 64.18
CA SER A 186 45.66 11.83 63.03
C SER A 186 44.91 10.49 62.93
N LYS A 187 44.74 9.78 64.05
CA LYS A 187 43.91 8.55 64.10
C LYS A 187 42.47 8.83 63.66
N LYS A 188 41.87 9.94 64.13
CA LYS A 188 40.52 10.34 63.72
C LYS A 188 40.44 10.69 62.22
N ILE A 189 41.48 11.29 61.65
CA ILE A 189 41.56 11.57 60.22
C ILE A 189 41.62 10.27 59.39
N GLU A 190 42.41 9.27 59.79
CA GLU A 190 42.41 7.97 59.09
C GLU A 190 41.08 7.22 59.22
N TYR A 191 40.43 7.27 60.39
CA TYR A 191 39.08 6.72 60.56
C TYR A 191 38.07 7.36 59.58
N MET A 192 38.00 8.70 59.54
CA MET A 192 37.10 9.41 58.63
C MET A 192 37.44 9.18 57.14
N LYS A 193 38.71 8.92 56.79
CA LYS A 193 39.10 8.55 55.42
C LYS A 193 38.52 7.20 55.00
N GLU A 194 38.55 6.20 55.88
CA GLU A 194 37.97 4.89 55.60
C GLU A 194 36.43 4.93 55.59
N GLU A 195 35.77 5.75 56.43
CA GLU A 195 34.33 6.04 56.31
C GLU A 195 33.99 6.67 54.95
N ILE A 196 34.72 7.72 54.54
CA ILE A 196 34.55 8.39 53.23
C ILE A 196 34.77 7.42 52.06
N LYS A 197 35.68 6.44 52.21
CA LYS A 197 35.95 5.39 51.22
C LYS A 197 34.82 4.37 51.15
N GLY A 198 34.22 3.98 52.29
CA GLY A 198 33.00 3.17 52.35
C GLY A 198 31.82 3.86 51.65
N VAL A 199 31.52 5.11 52.03
CA VAL A 199 30.43 5.91 51.43
C VAL A 199 30.64 6.12 49.92
N LYS A 200 31.88 6.28 49.45
CA LYS A 200 32.19 6.34 48.01
C LYS A 200 31.87 5.04 47.28
N GLU A 201 32.13 3.89 47.91
CA GLU A 201 31.82 2.58 47.33
C GLU A 201 30.31 2.31 47.33
N GLU A 202 29.58 2.71 48.37
CA GLU A 202 28.11 2.70 48.38
C GLU A 202 27.54 3.57 47.24
N ILE A 203 28.02 4.81 47.08
CA ILE A 203 27.62 5.70 45.97
C ILE A 203 27.93 5.06 44.61
N ARG A 204 29.06 4.35 44.47
CA ARG A 204 29.42 3.61 43.26
C ARG A 204 28.43 2.48 42.96
N ILE A 205 28.02 1.72 43.98
CA ILE A 205 27.03 0.63 43.87
C ILE A 205 25.65 1.19 43.53
N TYR A 206 25.18 2.24 44.21
CA TYR A 206 23.90 2.90 43.90
C TYR A 206 23.89 3.48 42.48
N GLY A 207 25.00 4.05 42.02
CA GLY A 207 25.15 4.54 40.64
C GLY A 207 25.01 3.43 39.58
N GLN A 208 25.55 2.24 39.83
CA GLN A 208 25.35 1.08 38.95
C GLN A 208 23.89 0.60 38.97
N ASN A 209 23.30 0.45 40.16
CA ASN A 209 21.91 0.04 40.32
C ASN A 209 20.93 1.00 39.60
N ILE A 210 21.21 2.31 39.60
CA ILE A 210 20.42 3.31 38.85
C ILE A 210 20.55 3.08 37.34
N ALA A 211 21.75 2.89 36.81
CA ALA A 211 21.96 2.64 35.38
C ALA A 211 21.30 1.33 34.89
N ASP A 212 21.32 0.28 35.71
CA ASP A 212 20.65 -1.00 35.40
C ASP A 212 19.12 -0.86 35.44
N LEU A 213 18.59 -0.05 36.36
CA LEU A 213 17.16 0.30 36.40
C LEU A 213 16.74 1.17 35.21
N GLU A 214 17.54 2.15 34.82
CA GLU A 214 17.29 2.98 33.62
C GLU A 214 17.27 2.11 32.34
N SER A 215 18.24 1.21 32.19
CA SER A 215 18.27 0.21 31.12
C SER A 215 17.01 -0.66 31.10
N THR A 216 16.58 -1.14 32.28
CA THR A 216 15.35 -1.94 32.44
C THR A 216 14.09 -1.14 32.07
N VAL A 217 14.02 0.14 32.43
CA VAL A 217 12.92 1.05 32.05
C VAL A 217 12.92 1.33 30.54
N VAL A 218 14.08 1.47 29.90
CA VAL A 218 14.19 1.61 28.43
C VAL A 218 13.73 0.35 27.70
N LEU A 219 14.00 -0.84 28.25
CA LEU A 219 13.49 -2.10 27.68
C LEU A 219 11.97 -2.25 27.88
N SER A 220 11.48 -1.96 29.09
CA SER A 220 10.05 -2.03 29.43
C SER A 220 9.20 -1.03 28.62
N THR A 221 9.70 0.20 28.41
CA THR A 221 9.02 1.20 27.56
C THR A 221 8.99 0.80 26.08
N LYS A 222 10.09 0.22 25.54
CA LYS A 222 10.08 -0.37 24.18
C LYS A 222 9.08 -1.51 24.05
N GLN A 223 8.99 -2.39 25.05
CA GLN A 223 8.00 -3.48 25.07
C GLN A 223 6.56 -2.94 25.15
N LYS A 224 6.31 -1.91 25.97
CA LYS A 224 5.01 -1.22 26.07
C LYS A 224 4.60 -0.61 24.73
N GLU A 225 5.52 0.04 24.02
CA GLU A 225 5.21 0.64 22.71
C GLU A 225 4.93 -0.41 21.64
N LYS A 226 5.68 -1.53 21.63
CA LYS A 226 5.37 -2.69 20.78
C LYS A 226 3.97 -3.25 21.08
N MET A 227 3.59 -3.38 22.35
CA MET A 227 2.24 -3.86 22.70
C MET A 227 1.14 -2.87 22.27
N LYS A 228 1.36 -1.55 22.34
CA LYS A 228 0.42 -0.57 21.76
C LYS A 228 0.27 -0.75 20.24
N GLN A 229 1.37 -0.95 19.52
CA GLN A 229 1.35 -1.15 18.07
C GLN A 229 0.52 -2.39 17.72
N GLN A 230 0.72 -3.50 18.43
CA GLN A 230 -0.07 -4.73 18.25
C GLN A 230 -1.56 -4.54 18.60
N ILE A 231 -1.90 -3.72 19.59
CA ILE A 231 -3.29 -3.36 19.91
C ILE A 231 -3.91 -2.54 18.76
N ALA A 232 -3.21 -1.51 18.27
CA ALA A 232 -3.69 -0.69 17.16
C ALA A 232 -3.85 -1.47 15.84
N GLU A 233 -2.96 -2.44 15.58
CA GLU A 233 -3.09 -3.41 14.47
C GLU A 233 -4.35 -4.28 14.64
N GLN A 234 -4.62 -4.79 15.84
CA GLN A 234 -5.82 -5.58 16.13
C GLN A 234 -7.11 -4.74 16.07
N GLU A 235 -7.10 -3.49 16.53
CA GLU A 235 -8.22 -2.56 16.42
C GLU A 235 -8.54 -2.24 14.94
N ALA A 236 -7.51 -2.03 14.11
CA ALA A 236 -7.67 -1.84 12.67
C ALA A 236 -8.20 -3.11 11.97
N GLU A 237 -7.73 -4.30 12.36
CA GLU A 237 -8.24 -5.56 11.82
C GLU A 237 -9.70 -5.80 12.24
N LEU A 238 -10.05 -5.56 13.50
CA LEU A 238 -11.43 -5.67 14.01
C LEU A 238 -12.38 -4.68 13.32
N LYS A 239 -11.94 -3.44 13.09
CA LYS A 239 -12.70 -2.45 12.30
C LYS A 239 -12.95 -2.94 10.88
N THR A 240 -11.90 -3.44 10.21
CA THR A 240 -12.01 -4.01 8.86
C THR A 240 -12.94 -5.23 8.83
N ARG A 241 -12.89 -6.10 9.86
CA ARG A 241 -13.82 -7.23 10.00
C ARG A 241 -15.26 -6.77 10.22
N SER A 242 -15.48 -5.71 11.00
CA SER A 242 -16.82 -5.14 11.23
C SER A 242 -17.42 -4.54 9.96
N GLU A 243 -16.63 -3.81 9.17
CA GLU A 243 -17.05 -3.25 7.87
C GLU A 243 -17.41 -4.38 6.88
N ASN A 244 -16.64 -5.48 6.86
CA ASN A 244 -16.97 -6.66 6.06
C ASN A 244 -18.25 -7.38 6.55
N ILE A 245 -18.52 -7.42 7.86
CA ILE A 245 -19.77 -7.97 8.41
C ILE A 245 -20.96 -7.11 7.97
N GLU A 246 -20.87 -5.78 8.06
CA GLU A 246 -21.91 -4.85 7.61
C GLU A 246 -22.21 -5.01 6.11
N ILE A 247 -21.17 -5.18 5.26
CA ILE A 247 -21.33 -5.48 3.83
C ILE A 247 -22.07 -6.81 3.62
N LEU A 248 -21.72 -7.86 4.39
CA LEU A 248 -22.37 -9.17 4.30
C LEU A 248 -23.82 -9.15 4.81
N GLU A 249 -24.13 -8.37 5.84
CA GLU A 249 -25.51 -8.18 6.34
C GLU A 249 -26.37 -7.41 5.33
N ASN A 250 -25.84 -6.35 4.73
CA ASN A 250 -26.52 -5.63 3.63
C ASN A 250 -26.75 -6.54 2.40
N ALA A 251 -25.76 -7.36 2.04
CA ALA A 251 -25.90 -8.35 0.96
C ALA A 251 -26.95 -9.42 1.30
N LYS A 252 -26.99 -9.90 2.55
CA LYS A 252 -28.00 -10.83 3.06
C LYS A 252 -29.41 -10.21 3.00
N LEU A 253 -29.58 -8.95 3.40
CA LEU A 253 -30.86 -8.25 3.30
C LEU A 253 -31.33 -8.10 1.85
N SER A 254 -30.42 -7.75 0.93
CA SER A 254 -30.72 -7.71 -0.52
C SER A 254 -31.09 -9.09 -1.09
N LEU A 255 -30.47 -10.18 -0.60
CA LEU A 255 -30.82 -11.54 -0.98
C LEU A 255 -32.18 -11.98 -0.40
N LEU A 256 -32.50 -11.62 0.85
CA LEU A 256 -33.82 -11.88 1.44
C LEU A 256 -34.92 -11.16 0.65
N GLN A 257 -34.75 -9.87 0.35
CA GLN A 257 -35.70 -9.13 -0.49
C GLN A 257 -35.87 -9.76 -1.90
N LYS A 258 -34.82 -10.37 -2.46
CA LYS A 258 -34.92 -11.13 -3.72
C LYS A 258 -35.66 -12.46 -3.53
N VAL A 259 -35.48 -13.15 -2.41
CA VAL A 259 -36.25 -14.36 -2.07
C VAL A 259 -37.72 -14.01 -1.89
N ASP A 260 -38.06 -12.94 -1.18
CA ASP A 260 -39.45 -12.49 -1.01
C ASP A 260 -40.10 -12.14 -2.37
N ASN A 261 -39.40 -11.39 -3.23
CA ASN A 261 -39.85 -11.08 -4.59
C ASN A 261 -40.02 -12.35 -5.45
N LEU A 262 -39.12 -13.33 -5.34
CA LEU A 262 -39.21 -14.60 -6.06
C LEU A 262 -40.31 -15.50 -5.50
N SER A 263 -40.59 -15.46 -4.19
CA SER A 263 -41.72 -16.15 -3.57
C SER A 263 -43.05 -15.56 -4.03
N PHE A 264 -43.16 -14.22 -4.14
CA PHE A 264 -44.32 -13.56 -4.73
C PHE A 264 -44.53 -13.98 -6.19
N LEU A 265 -43.50 -13.93 -7.03
CA LEU A 265 -43.56 -14.39 -8.43
C LEU A 265 -43.84 -15.89 -8.57
N LEU A 266 -43.48 -16.71 -7.57
CA LEU A 266 -43.78 -18.13 -7.55
C LEU A 266 -45.23 -18.42 -7.11
N GLU A 267 -45.85 -17.54 -6.33
CA GLU A 267 -47.28 -17.63 -6.01
C GLU A 267 -48.15 -17.15 -7.19
N ASP A 268 -47.81 -16.03 -7.81
CA ASP A 268 -48.38 -15.57 -9.10
C ASP A 268 -48.23 -16.65 -10.19
N GLY A 269 -47.06 -17.32 -10.23
CA GLY A 269 -46.80 -18.48 -11.07
C GLY A 269 -47.63 -19.73 -10.74
N LYS A 270 -48.15 -19.88 -9.51
CA LYS A 270 -49.11 -20.95 -9.15
C LYS A 270 -50.53 -20.56 -9.53
N GLU A 271 -50.95 -19.32 -9.26
CA GLU A 271 -52.30 -18.85 -9.61
C GLU A 271 -52.52 -18.93 -11.13
N THR A 272 -51.54 -18.47 -11.91
CA THR A 272 -51.56 -18.61 -13.38
C THR A 272 -51.47 -20.06 -13.87
N LEU A 273 -50.78 -20.95 -13.15
CA LEU A 273 -50.77 -22.39 -13.45
C LEU A 273 -52.12 -23.06 -13.12
N GLN A 274 -52.77 -22.68 -12.01
CA GLN A 274 -54.10 -23.17 -11.63
C GLN A 274 -55.14 -22.68 -12.65
N GLU A 275 -55.13 -21.40 -13.03
CA GLU A 275 -55.95 -20.90 -14.13
C GLU A 275 -55.72 -21.70 -15.42
N ALA A 276 -54.48 -22.07 -15.74
CA ALA A 276 -54.16 -22.89 -16.91
C ALA A 276 -54.68 -24.34 -16.78
N GLN A 277 -54.70 -24.91 -15.57
CA GLN A 277 -55.30 -26.22 -15.29
C GLN A 277 -56.81 -26.19 -15.42
N GLU A 278 -57.50 -25.19 -14.85
CA GLU A 278 -58.95 -25.00 -14.99
C GLU A 278 -59.36 -24.76 -16.47
N LYS A 279 -58.53 -24.04 -17.23
CA LYS A 279 -58.66 -23.88 -18.69
C LYS A 279 -58.37 -25.18 -19.44
N SER A 280 -57.48 -26.04 -18.94
CA SER A 280 -57.23 -27.38 -19.51
C SER A 280 -58.39 -28.33 -19.25
N GLU A 281 -58.94 -28.38 -18.04
CA GLU A 281 -60.11 -29.20 -17.70
C GLU A 281 -61.35 -28.78 -18.50
N THR A 282 -61.56 -27.47 -18.71
CA THR A 282 -62.65 -27.01 -19.58
C THR A 282 -62.42 -27.38 -21.05
N VAL A 283 -61.18 -27.39 -21.54
CA VAL A 283 -60.82 -27.93 -22.87
C VAL A 283 -61.03 -29.45 -22.96
N GLU A 284 -60.67 -30.23 -21.94
CA GLU A 284 -60.93 -31.68 -21.91
C GLU A 284 -62.42 -32.00 -21.85
N ASN A 285 -63.21 -31.20 -21.12
CA ASN A 285 -64.67 -31.30 -21.11
C ASN A 285 -65.29 -30.96 -22.49
N MET A 286 -64.80 -29.92 -23.16
CA MET A 286 -65.20 -29.60 -24.54
C MET A 286 -64.82 -30.73 -25.52
N ASN A 287 -63.60 -31.25 -25.44
CA ASN A 287 -63.15 -32.39 -26.25
C ASN A 287 -64.01 -33.64 -25.99
N SER A 288 -64.36 -33.90 -24.73
CA SER A 288 -65.28 -34.97 -24.32
C SER A 288 -66.73 -34.74 -24.77
N SER A 289 -67.09 -33.53 -25.17
CA SER A 289 -68.36 -33.22 -25.84
C SER A 289 -68.26 -33.46 -27.35
N LEU A 290 -67.20 -32.95 -27.99
CA LEU A 290 -66.91 -33.14 -29.41
C LEU A 290 -66.73 -34.61 -29.77
N LEU A 291 -66.11 -35.43 -28.92
CA LEU A 291 -66.00 -36.89 -29.11
C LEU A 291 -67.36 -37.60 -29.02
N ARG A 292 -68.31 -37.09 -28.23
CA ARG A 292 -69.71 -37.58 -28.23
C ARG A 292 -70.43 -37.19 -29.51
N GLU A 293 -70.19 -35.99 -30.02
CA GLU A 293 -70.77 -35.49 -31.27
C GLU A 293 -70.22 -36.23 -32.49
N ILE A 294 -68.90 -36.44 -32.58
CA ILE A 294 -68.24 -37.29 -33.59
C ILE A 294 -68.80 -38.71 -33.55
N LYS A 295 -69.03 -39.27 -32.36
CA LYS A 295 -69.64 -40.61 -32.21
C LYS A 295 -71.09 -40.63 -32.73
N ASN A 296 -71.87 -39.59 -32.45
CA ASN A 296 -73.25 -39.44 -32.95
C ASN A 296 -73.30 -39.32 -34.49
N LEU A 297 -72.43 -38.47 -35.06
CA LEU A 297 -72.27 -38.31 -36.51
C LEU A 297 -71.81 -39.59 -37.18
N ASN A 298 -70.90 -40.37 -36.58
CA ASN A 298 -70.52 -41.68 -37.09
C ASN A 298 -71.69 -42.69 -37.08
N SER A 299 -72.57 -42.70 -36.07
CA SER A 299 -73.78 -43.53 -36.13
C SER A 299 -74.72 -43.11 -37.25
N GLN A 300 -74.89 -41.80 -37.52
CA GLN A 300 -75.68 -41.30 -38.65
C GLN A 300 -75.04 -41.65 -40.00
N LEU A 301 -73.71 -41.64 -40.10
CA LEU A 301 -72.96 -42.02 -41.28
C LEU A 301 -73.08 -43.53 -41.57
N GLU A 302 -72.99 -44.39 -40.56
CA GLU A 302 -73.18 -45.84 -40.71
C GLU A 302 -74.64 -46.20 -41.03
N GLU A 303 -75.62 -45.46 -40.50
CA GLU A 303 -77.03 -45.61 -40.88
C GLU A 303 -77.26 -45.17 -42.34
N SER A 304 -76.59 -44.10 -42.79
CA SER A 304 -76.58 -43.65 -44.18
C SER A 304 -75.89 -44.65 -45.13
N LYS A 305 -74.82 -45.33 -44.69
CA LYS A 305 -74.21 -46.42 -45.47
C LYS A 305 -75.18 -47.58 -45.66
N ARG A 306 -75.88 -48.01 -44.61
CA ARG A 306 -76.85 -49.11 -44.70
C ARG A 306 -78.01 -48.79 -45.64
N THR A 307 -78.46 -47.54 -45.72
CA THR A 307 -79.47 -47.14 -46.71
C THR A 307 -78.90 -47.10 -48.13
N ILE A 308 -77.63 -46.75 -48.34
CA ILE A 308 -76.95 -46.89 -49.63
C ILE A 308 -76.80 -48.36 -50.03
N GLU A 309 -76.28 -49.22 -49.16
CA GLU A 309 -76.13 -50.68 -49.41
C GLU A 309 -77.48 -51.34 -49.76
N ALA A 310 -78.57 -50.93 -49.09
CA ALA A 310 -79.92 -51.40 -49.41
C ALA A 310 -80.43 -50.92 -50.77
N LEU A 311 -80.06 -49.71 -51.21
CA LEU A 311 -80.40 -49.17 -52.52
C LEU A 311 -79.54 -49.81 -53.64
N GLU A 312 -78.26 -50.08 -53.38
CA GLU A 312 -77.35 -50.78 -54.30
C GLU A 312 -77.79 -52.25 -54.51
N ALA A 313 -78.23 -52.94 -53.45
CA ALA A 313 -78.84 -54.26 -53.56
C ALA A 313 -80.13 -54.23 -54.42
N GLY A 314 -80.96 -53.19 -54.26
CA GLY A 314 -82.15 -52.97 -55.09
C GLY A 314 -81.81 -52.68 -56.56
N ALA A 315 -80.75 -51.91 -56.82
CA ALA A 315 -80.26 -51.62 -58.17
C ALA A 315 -79.72 -52.87 -58.88
N ALA A 316 -78.98 -53.72 -58.18
CA ALA A 316 -78.49 -55.00 -58.72
C ALA A 316 -79.65 -55.95 -59.11
N GLU A 317 -80.73 -55.99 -58.32
CA GLU A 317 -81.91 -56.79 -58.67
C GLU A 317 -82.70 -56.20 -59.86
N ALA A 318 -82.64 -54.88 -60.06
CA ALA A 318 -83.20 -54.21 -61.23
C ALA A 318 -82.39 -54.52 -62.51
N GLU A 319 -81.05 -54.42 -62.49
CA GLU A 319 -80.19 -54.79 -63.62
C GLU A 319 -80.45 -56.24 -64.09
N ILE A 320 -80.64 -57.17 -63.16
CA ILE A 320 -80.90 -58.58 -63.47
C ILE A 320 -82.26 -58.78 -64.15
N LYS A 321 -83.25 -57.91 -63.89
CA LYS A 321 -84.52 -57.87 -64.65
C LYS A 321 -84.33 -57.20 -66.02
N GLU A 322 -83.56 -56.13 -66.10
CA GLU A 322 -83.32 -55.37 -67.33
C GLU A 322 -82.57 -56.21 -68.39
N ARG A 323 -81.48 -56.90 -68.01
CA ARG A 323 -80.75 -57.79 -68.94
C ARG A 323 -81.66 -58.91 -69.49
N LYS A 324 -82.52 -59.51 -68.64
CA LYS A 324 -83.49 -60.53 -69.05
C LYS A 324 -84.60 -60.00 -69.97
N LEU A 325 -84.90 -58.69 -69.94
CA LEU A 325 -85.80 -58.04 -70.89
C LEU A 325 -85.07 -57.64 -72.18
N SER A 326 -83.83 -57.18 -72.09
CA SER A 326 -82.97 -56.81 -73.23
C SER A 326 -82.70 -58.01 -74.15
N ASP A 327 -82.32 -59.18 -73.59
CA ASP A 327 -82.10 -60.39 -74.38
C ASP A 327 -83.41 -60.93 -75.00
N ARG A 328 -84.55 -60.74 -74.32
CA ARG A 328 -85.87 -61.09 -74.85
C ARG A 328 -86.31 -60.16 -75.99
N ALA A 329 -86.00 -58.86 -75.91
CA ALA A 329 -86.22 -57.90 -76.98
C ALA A 329 -85.31 -58.21 -78.19
N ARG A 330 -84.02 -58.51 -77.96
CA ARG A 330 -83.07 -58.88 -79.02
C ARG A 330 -83.55 -60.11 -79.80
N ASN A 331 -84.00 -61.16 -79.11
CA ASN A 331 -84.52 -62.37 -79.76
C ASN A 331 -85.83 -62.11 -80.55
N LEU A 332 -86.71 -61.23 -80.08
CA LEU A 332 -87.90 -60.82 -80.84
C LEU A 332 -87.55 -60.00 -82.09
N GLN A 333 -86.48 -59.21 -82.03
CA GLN A 333 -86.00 -58.44 -83.17
C GLN A 333 -85.39 -59.35 -84.26
N THR A 334 -84.64 -60.40 -83.89
CA THR A 334 -84.16 -61.41 -84.86
C THR A 334 -85.32 -62.08 -85.60
N TYR A 335 -86.37 -62.49 -84.89
CA TYR A 335 -87.58 -63.08 -85.49
C TYR A 335 -88.29 -62.13 -86.48
N LEU A 336 -88.34 -60.83 -86.18
CA LEU A 336 -88.95 -59.83 -87.07
C LEU A 336 -88.10 -59.55 -88.32
N GLU A 337 -86.77 -59.58 -88.21
CA GLU A 337 -85.89 -59.45 -89.38
C GLU A 337 -85.92 -60.71 -90.27
N GLU A 338 -86.09 -61.91 -89.68
CA GLU A 338 -86.31 -63.16 -90.42
C GLU A 338 -87.69 -63.18 -91.12
N GLU A 339 -88.78 -62.76 -90.46
CA GLU A 339 -90.09 -62.59 -91.11
C GLU A 339 -90.01 -61.58 -92.28
N ARG A 340 -89.34 -60.44 -92.08
CA ARG A 340 -89.16 -59.43 -93.14
C ARG A 340 -88.40 -59.98 -94.33
N LYS A 341 -87.38 -60.81 -94.11
CA LYS A 341 -86.60 -61.42 -95.18
C LYS A 341 -87.42 -62.45 -95.98
N VAL A 342 -88.08 -63.38 -95.29
CA VAL A 342 -88.98 -64.36 -95.92
C VAL A 342 -90.13 -63.66 -96.66
N LYS A 343 -90.62 -62.54 -96.14
CA LYS A 343 -91.64 -61.72 -96.81
C LYS A 343 -91.09 -61.05 -98.08
N ALA A 344 -89.90 -60.46 -98.03
CA ALA A 344 -89.26 -59.84 -99.20
C ALA A 344 -89.03 -60.86 -100.32
N ASP A 345 -88.49 -62.04 -99.99
CA ASP A 345 -88.26 -63.15 -100.93
C ASP A 345 -89.59 -63.60 -101.61
N LEU A 346 -90.71 -63.56 -100.88
CA LEU A 346 -92.06 -63.83 -101.43
C LEU A 346 -92.61 -62.69 -102.30
N GLU A 347 -92.41 -61.43 -101.91
CA GLU A 347 -92.90 -60.26 -102.66
C GLU A 347 -92.11 -60.08 -103.99
N GLU A 348 -90.81 -60.38 -104.00
CA GLU A 348 -89.98 -60.47 -105.22
C GLU A 348 -90.49 -61.61 -106.15
N THR A 349 -90.68 -62.82 -105.60
CA THR A 349 -91.23 -63.97 -106.36
C THR A 349 -92.65 -63.73 -106.93
N LEU A 350 -93.43 -62.84 -106.32
CA LEU A 350 -94.74 -62.40 -106.83
C LEU A 350 -94.63 -61.31 -107.89
N SER A 351 -93.69 -60.37 -107.75
CA SER A 351 -93.38 -59.35 -108.75
C SER A 351 -93.00 -59.98 -110.10
N ASP A 352 -92.08 -60.95 -110.09
CA ASP A 352 -91.61 -61.61 -111.32
C ASP A 352 -92.73 -62.36 -112.06
N LYS A 353 -93.68 -62.93 -111.31
CA LYS A 353 -94.87 -63.59 -111.89
C LYS A 353 -95.89 -62.61 -112.46
N LEU A 354 -96.01 -61.41 -111.90
CA LEU A 354 -96.88 -60.37 -112.44
C LEU A 354 -96.29 -59.77 -113.73
N GLN A 355 -94.99 -59.43 -113.75
CA GLN A 355 -94.31 -58.92 -114.95
C GLN A 355 -94.37 -59.91 -116.12
N SER A 356 -94.30 -61.22 -115.85
CA SER A 356 -94.48 -62.28 -116.84
C SER A 356 -95.88 -62.29 -117.46
N LEU A 357 -96.93 -62.13 -116.65
CA LEU A 357 -98.33 -62.12 -117.11
C LEU A 357 -98.71 -60.82 -117.86
N ASP A 358 -98.15 -59.67 -117.48
CA ASP A 358 -98.36 -58.41 -118.20
C ASP A 358 -97.77 -58.45 -119.63
N ALA A 359 -96.70 -59.21 -119.86
CA ALA A 359 -96.16 -59.42 -121.21
C ALA A 359 -97.10 -60.23 -122.14
N GLU A 360 -97.82 -61.22 -121.59
CA GLU A 360 -98.86 -61.95 -122.34
C GLU A 360 -100.11 -61.09 -122.60
N LEU A 361 -100.43 -60.16 -121.70
CA LEU A 361 -101.52 -59.20 -121.90
C LEU A 361 -101.18 -58.11 -122.93
N ALA A 362 -99.95 -57.59 -122.93
CA ALA A 362 -99.48 -56.59 -123.90
C ALA A 362 -99.53 -57.11 -125.35
N THR A 363 -99.14 -58.36 -125.57
CA THR A 363 -99.15 -58.99 -126.92
C THR A 363 -100.57 -59.29 -127.41
N ARG A 364 -101.49 -59.69 -126.53
CA ARG A 364 -102.91 -59.88 -126.88
C ARG A 364 -103.67 -58.57 -127.13
N THR A 365 -103.40 -57.52 -126.35
CA THR A 365 -104.06 -56.21 -126.53
C THR A 365 -103.62 -55.48 -127.80
N GLY A 366 -102.34 -55.57 -128.18
CA GLY A 366 -101.86 -55.04 -129.46
C GLY A 366 -102.56 -55.65 -130.69
N SER A 367 -102.95 -56.93 -130.61
CA SER A 367 -103.65 -57.64 -131.69
C SER A 367 -105.12 -57.23 -131.82
N ALA A 368 -105.78 -56.88 -130.71
CA ALA A 368 -107.16 -56.37 -130.72
C ALA A 368 -107.26 -54.95 -131.32
N ALA A 369 -106.26 -54.10 -131.08
CA ALA A 369 -106.23 -52.73 -131.58
C ALA A 369 -106.19 -52.64 -133.13
N ALA A 370 -105.60 -53.63 -133.80
CA ALA A 370 -105.58 -53.70 -135.27
C ALA A 370 -106.98 -53.94 -135.85
N LEU A 371 -107.75 -54.87 -135.27
CA LEU A 371 -109.11 -55.21 -135.73
C LEU A 371 -110.11 -54.07 -135.49
N SER A 372 -109.95 -53.30 -134.42
CA SER A 372 -110.83 -52.15 -134.12
C SER A 372 -110.83 -51.09 -135.23
N LYS A 373 -109.69 -50.85 -135.89
CA LYS A 373 -109.58 -49.81 -136.93
C LYS A 373 -110.30 -50.16 -138.23
N GLU A 374 -110.37 -51.43 -138.61
CA GLU A 374 -111.05 -51.84 -139.85
C GLU A 374 -112.58 -51.83 -139.69
N VAL A 375 -113.09 -52.13 -138.49
CA VAL A 375 -114.52 -52.00 -138.16
C VAL A 375 -114.99 -50.54 -138.27
N ASP A 376 -114.19 -49.58 -137.82
CA ASP A 376 -114.53 -48.15 -137.92
C ASP A 376 -114.41 -47.61 -139.37
N ARG A 377 -113.67 -48.27 -140.27
CA ARG A 377 -113.71 -47.98 -141.71
C ARG A 377 -115.06 -48.38 -142.30
N LEU A 378 -115.56 -49.58 -141.99
CA LEU A 378 -116.85 -50.08 -142.48
C LEU A 378 -118.05 -49.29 -141.95
N LYS A 379 -117.98 -48.74 -140.72
CA LYS A 379 -119.00 -47.79 -140.22
C LYS A 379 -119.14 -46.53 -141.08
N LYS A 380 -118.08 -46.10 -141.78
CA LYS A 380 -118.08 -44.89 -142.60
C LYS A 380 -118.74 -45.10 -143.97
N GLU A 381 -118.81 -46.33 -144.46
CA GLU A 381 -119.48 -46.69 -145.72
C GLU A 381 -120.99 -46.93 -145.50
N ASN A 382 -121.40 -47.47 -144.34
CA ASN A 382 -122.82 -47.74 -144.05
C ASN A 382 -123.64 -46.49 -143.61
N GLY A 383 -123.03 -45.30 -143.59
CA GLY A 383 -123.73 -44.03 -143.38
C GLY A 383 -124.50 -43.52 -144.61
N GLY A 384 -124.34 -44.15 -145.78
CA GLY A 384 -124.95 -43.70 -147.03
C GLY A 384 -126.38 -44.19 -147.33
N VAL A 385 -126.92 -45.13 -146.56
CA VAL A 385 -128.13 -45.90 -146.94
C VAL A 385 -129.33 -45.70 -145.99
N LEU A 386 -129.16 -45.02 -144.85
CA LEU A 386 -130.26 -44.74 -143.91
C LEU A 386 -130.61 -43.25 -143.76
N GLY A 387 -130.23 -42.43 -144.73
CA GLY A 387 -130.92 -41.17 -145.01
C GLY A 387 -132.33 -41.36 -145.60
N GLU A 388 -132.71 -42.58 -146.01
CA GLU A 388 -133.99 -42.85 -146.67
C GLU A 388 -135.14 -43.26 -145.72
N LYS A 389 -134.88 -43.66 -144.46
CA LYS A 389 -135.96 -44.13 -143.57
C LYS A 389 -136.66 -43.02 -142.77
N GLU A 390 -135.97 -41.92 -142.47
CA GLU A 390 -136.61 -40.75 -141.84
C GLU A 390 -137.47 -39.94 -142.83
N ILE A 391 -137.42 -40.25 -144.13
CA ILE A 391 -138.40 -39.80 -145.13
C ILE A 391 -139.74 -40.56 -145.00
N LEU A 392 -139.73 -41.82 -144.54
CA LEU A 392 -140.94 -42.64 -144.45
C LEU A 392 -141.62 -42.64 -143.09
N GLN A 393 -140.90 -42.36 -141.99
CA GLN A 393 -141.57 -42.16 -140.69
C GLN A 393 -142.16 -40.75 -140.50
N ALA A 394 -142.00 -39.86 -141.48
CA ALA A 394 -142.87 -38.69 -141.65
C ALA A 394 -144.34 -39.06 -141.96
N ASN A 395 -144.62 -40.31 -142.34
CA ASN A 395 -145.98 -40.84 -142.48
C ASN A 395 -146.56 -41.44 -141.19
N LEU A 396 -145.99 -41.13 -140.02
CA LEU A 396 -146.58 -41.49 -138.72
C LEU A 396 -147.90 -40.71 -138.49
N ASP A 397 -147.86 -39.39 -138.68
CA ASP A 397 -148.78 -38.46 -138.02
C ASP A 397 -149.89 -37.87 -138.92
N LEU A 398 -150.26 -38.60 -139.99
CA LEU A 398 -151.49 -38.35 -140.76
C LEU A 398 -152.60 -39.40 -140.54
N GLY A 399 -152.30 -40.50 -139.83
CA GLY A 399 -153.24 -41.61 -139.64
C GLY A 399 -153.93 -41.63 -138.28
N GLU A 400 -153.18 -41.60 -137.18
CA GLU A 400 -153.70 -42.04 -135.87
C GLU A 400 -154.10 -40.91 -134.91
N GLY A 401 -154.26 -39.69 -135.45
CA GLY A 401 -154.96 -38.60 -134.75
C GLY A 401 -156.45 -38.87 -134.47
N GLU A 402 -157.06 -39.86 -135.14
CA GLU A 402 -158.49 -40.18 -134.99
C GLU A 402 -158.79 -41.34 -134.03
N LEU A 403 -157.94 -42.38 -133.96
CA LEU A 403 -158.19 -43.57 -133.13
C LEU A 403 -157.69 -43.48 -131.67
N ALA A 404 -157.08 -42.36 -131.27
CA ALA A 404 -156.94 -41.99 -129.87
C ALA A 404 -158.13 -41.12 -129.37
N ARG A 405 -158.74 -40.35 -130.28
CA ARG A 405 -159.89 -39.46 -129.99
C ARG A 405 -161.15 -40.26 -129.60
N LEU A 406 -161.30 -41.44 -130.20
CA LEU A 406 -162.08 -42.57 -129.67
C LEU A 406 -161.04 -43.65 -129.28
N LEU A 407 -160.56 -43.74 -128.04
CA LEU A 407 -161.38 -43.97 -126.85
C LEU A 407 -160.93 -43.21 -125.57
N GLU A 408 -160.28 -42.04 -125.67
CA GLU A 408 -160.20 -41.10 -124.52
C GLU A 408 -161.57 -40.45 -124.17
N GLN A 409 -162.58 -40.72 -125.02
CA GLN A 409 -164.02 -40.58 -124.72
C GLN A 409 -164.73 -41.90 -124.34
N LEU A 410 -164.00 -43.00 -124.16
CA LEU A 410 -164.39 -44.17 -123.34
C LEU A 410 -163.53 -44.33 -122.06
N ARG A 411 -162.53 -43.46 -121.91
CA ARG A 411 -162.44 -42.52 -120.78
C ARG A 411 -162.42 -43.17 -119.39
N LEU A 412 -161.19 -43.45 -118.96
CA LEU A 412 -160.56 -42.89 -117.75
C LEU A 412 -161.25 -43.10 -116.37
N SER A 413 -160.50 -43.33 -115.28
CA SER A 413 -159.07 -43.00 -115.09
C SER A 413 -158.35 -43.98 -114.16
N ASN A 414 -157.14 -44.40 -114.56
CA ASN A 414 -156.00 -44.84 -113.71
C ASN A 414 -156.17 -46.09 -112.81
N GLN A 415 -155.14 -46.93 -112.55
CA GLN A 415 -153.80 -47.06 -113.17
C GLN A 415 -153.22 -48.49 -112.98
N ARG A 416 -152.11 -48.79 -113.68
CA ARG A 416 -151.32 -50.05 -113.73
C ARG A 416 -149.85 -49.75 -113.30
N ASN A 417 -148.90 -50.64 -112.98
CA ASN A 417 -148.72 -52.11 -112.79
C ASN A 417 -147.46 -52.29 -111.87
N GLU A 418 -147.14 -53.38 -111.14
CA GLU A 418 -146.73 -54.78 -111.47
C GLU A 418 -145.50 -54.99 -112.40
N ASP A 419 -144.63 -56.03 -112.29
CA ASP A 419 -144.12 -56.89 -111.18
C ASP A 419 -142.93 -57.81 -111.68
N ALA A 420 -142.19 -58.44 -110.74
CA ALA A 420 -141.65 -59.82 -110.72
C ALA A 420 -140.41 -60.40 -111.53
N ARG A 421 -139.35 -60.74 -110.75
CA ARG A 421 -138.68 -62.08 -110.50
C ARG A 421 -138.07 -62.99 -111.63
N LYS A 422 -136.87 -63.62 -111.39
CA LYS A 422 -136.61 -65.11 -111.21
C LYS A 422 -135.15 -65.68 -111.44
N ARG A 423 -134.49 -66.19 -110.36
CA ARG A 423 -134.01 -67.61 -110.05
C ARG A 423 -133.00 -68.42 -111.01
N PRO A 424 -132.56 -69.71 -110.77
CA PRO A 424 -131.32 -70.09 -109.98
C PRO A 424 -130.54 -71.43 -110.37
N PHE A 425 -129.75 -72.02 -109.42
CA PHE A 425 -129.15 -73.42 -109.30
C PHE A 425 -127.78 -73.73 -109.97
N ARG A 426 -126.91 -74.73 -109.59
CA ARG A 426 -126.80 -75.74 -108.47
C ARG A 426 -125.31 -75.98 -108.00
N PHE A 427 -124.63 -77.13 -107.71
CA PHE A 427 -124.82 -78.61 -107.73
C PHE A 427 -123.76 -79.43 -106.87
N MET A 428 -124.15 -80.43 -106.05
CA MET A 428 -123.36 -81.53 -105.34
C MET A 428 -122.12 -81.25 -104.41
N THR A 429 -121.52 -82.29 -103.77
CA THR A 429 -121.60 -82.78 -102.34
C THR A 429 -120.41 -83.77 -102.02
N LYS A 430 -120.16 -84.54 -100.92
CA LYS A 430 -120.89 -85.03 -99.70
C LYS A 430 -119.95 -85.73 -98.64
N CYS A 431 -120.26 -85.70 -97.32
CA CYS A 431 -119.81 -86.61 -96.19
C CYS A 431 -118.30 -86.69 -95.77
N TRP A 432 -117.86 -87.12 -94.56
CA TRP A 432 -118.54 -87.87 -93.45
C TRP A 432 -118.25 -87.43 -91.96
N LEU A 433 -117.64 -88.24 -91.05
CA LEU A 433 -117.90 -88.20 -89.56
C LEU A 433 -116.82 -88.79 -88.58
N GLU A 434 -116.87 -88.37 -87.29
CA GLU A 434 -116.31 -88.96 -86.01
C GLU A 434 -114.76 -89.00 -85.75
N LYS A 435 -114.18 -89.30 -84.54
CA LYS A 435 -114.66 -89.87 -83.24
C LYS A 435 -114.06 -89.21 -81.93
N VAL A 436 -113.65 -89.98 -80.89
CA VAL A 436 -113.57 -89.57 -79.43
C VAL A 436 -112.50 -90.36 -78.60
N GLN A 437 -111.82 -89.78 -77.55
CA GLN A 437 -111.62 -90.35 -76.16
C GLN A 437 -110.55 -89.71 -75.18
N THR A 438 -111.00 -89.20 -74.01
CA THR A 438 -110.38 -89.24 -72.62
C THR A 438 -109.03 -88.52 -72.28
N ASN A 439 -108.51 -88.32 -71.02
CA ASN A 439 -108.81 -88.84 -69.65
C ASN A 439 -108.17 -88.03 -68.45
N ARG A 440 -108.79 -88.03 -67.23
CA ARG A 440 -108.24 -87.86 -65.81
C ARG A 440 -107.51 -86.54 -65.36
N LYS A 441 -107.60 -85.93 -64.14
CA LYS A 441 -107.71 -86.26 -62.66
C LYS A 441 -106.35 -86.11 -61.90
N LYS A 442 -106.18 -85.67 -60.62
CA LYS A 442 -107.01 -85.15 -59.47
C LYS A 442 -106.08 -84.59 -58.33
N ASP A 443 -106.62 -83.97 -57.26
CA ASP A 443 -106.04 -83.80 -55.88
C ASP A 443 -104.95 -82.72 -55.58
N THR A 444 -104.52 -82.47 -54.31
CA THR A 444 -105.13 -81.61 -53.24
C THR A 444 -104.18 -81.37 -52.02
N LEU A 445 -104.44 -80.33 -51.20
CA LEU A 445 -104.12 -80.13 -49.75
C LEU A 445 -102.73 -79.63 -49.23
N ASN A 446 -102.80 -78.95 -48.07
CA ASN A 446 -101.82 -78.75 -46.96
C ASN A 446 -100.57 -77.84 -47.09
N GLU A 447 -99.93 -77.32 -46.02
CA GLU A 447 -100.32 -76.82 -44.65
C GLU A 447 -99.08 -76.22 -43.90
N PHE A 448 -99.26 -75.42 -42.82
CA PHE A 448 -98.23 -74.85 -41.88
C PHE A 448 -97.13 -73.92 -42.49
N ALA A 449 -96.53 -72.91 -41.85
CA ALA A 449 -96.52 -72.27 -40.51
C ALA A 449 -95.57 -72.80 -39.41
N TRP A 450 -94.45 -72.09 -39.14
CA TRP A 450 -93.79 -71.77 -37.83
C TRP A 450 -92.52 -70.87 -38.07
N GLN A 451 -92.18 -69.85 -37.26
CA GLN A 451 -91.32 -69.83 -36.03
C GLN A 451 -89.89 -70.44 -36.17
N GLY A 452 -88.80 -69.90 -35.57
CA GLY A 452 -88.59 -68.61 -34.88
C GLY A 452 -87.42 -68.58 -33.86
N LYS A 453 -86.95 -67.37 -33.48
CA LYS A 453 -86.22 -66.96 -32.24
C LYS A 453 -84.84 -67.57 -31.82
N ARG A 454 -83.87 -66.64 -31.63
CA ARG A 454 -82.95 -66.44 -30.46
C ARG A 454 -82.10 -67.59 -29.87
N ASN A 455 -80.78 -67.36 -29.75
CA ASN A 455 -80.07 -67.01 -28.48
C ASN A 455 -78.58 -66.69 -28.77
N THR A 456 -77.72 -66.01 -27.98
CA THR A 456 -77.65 -65.36 -26.63
C THR A 456 -76.54 -65.99 -25.75
N GLN A 457 -75.40 -65.29 -25.56
CA GLN A 457 -74.45 -65.23 -24.41
C GLN A 457 -73.10 -64.61 -24.90
N ARG A 458 -72.35 -63.76 -24.18
CA ARG A 458 -71.64 -63.86 -22.86
C ARG A 458 -70.53 -64.92 -22.87
N SER A 459 -69.33 -64.73 -22.28
CA SER A 459 -68.87 -63.81 -21.21
C SER A 459 -67.35 -63.50 -21.34
N GLU A 460 -66.85 -62.27 -21.12
CA GLU A 460 -66.22 -61.71 -19.87
C GLU A 460 -64.74 -62.12 -19.61
N LEU A 461 -64.04 -61.33 -18.77
CA LEU A 461 -62.62 -61.42 -18.31
C LEU A 461 -61.56 -61.09 -19.40
N ALA A 462 -60.70 -60.07 -19.33
CA ALA A 462 -60.06 -59.28 -18.24
C ALA A 462 -58.81 -59.91 -17.60
N SER A 463 -57.66 -59.27 -17.86
CA SER A 463 -56.38 -59.32 -17.14
C SER A 463 -55.65 -57.99 -17.34
N SER A 464 -54.77 -57.64 -16.39
CA SER A 464 -53.89 -56.46 -16.44
C SER A 464 -52.68 -56.64 -17.35
#